data_AF-A0A5C7R692-F1
#
_entry.id   AF-A0A5C7R692-F1
#
_cell.length_a   1.000
_cell.length_b   1.000
_cell.length_c   1.000
_cell.angle_alpha   90.00
_cell.angle_beta   90.00
_cell.angle_gamma   90.00
#
_symmetry.space_group_name_H-M   'P 1'
#
loop_
_entity.id
_entity.type
_entity.pdbx_description
1 polymer ?
#
loop_
_entity_poly.entity_id
_entity_poly.type
_entity_poly.pdbx_seq_one_letter_code
_entity_poly.pdbx_strand_id
1 'polypeptide(L)'
;MSSVPQIKIPATYMRGGTSKGVFFRLEDLPEAAQVPGKARDKIFQRVIGSPDPYGAHIDGMGGATSSTSKCVILSKSTQPNHDVDYLYGQISIDKDFVDWSGNCGNLSTGAGAFAIHAGYVDAARIPQNGMCTVRIWQANIKKTIIAHVPITNGQVQETGDFELDGVTFPAAEIVLEFLDPSDEGEDGGSLFPTGNLVDQLEVPGVGSFPATMITAGIPTVFVNAEDIGYTGTELREAINTDPAALARLEKIRVAGALRMGLIKTPEEAATRQHTPKIAFVAKPKNYTSSSGKAVTTDEVDLLVRALSMGKLHHAMMGTAAVAIGTAAAVPGTLVNLAAGGGERQAVRFGHPSGTLRVGAEAKQIKGEWTVTKAIMSRSARILMEGWVRIPGDTF
;
A
#
# COMPACT_ATOMS: atom_id res chain seq x y z
N MET A 1 37.80 -20.85 -5.54
CA MET A 1 36.76 -21.88 -5.29
C MET A 1 35.48 -21.38 -5.92
N SER A 2 34.88 -22.12 -6.86
CA SER A 2 33.83 -21.61 -7.78
C SER A 2 32.40 -21.69 -7.23
N SER A 3 32.20 -21.92 -5.93
CA SER A 3 30.89 -21.81 -5.28
C SER A 3 31.04 -21.39 -3.82
N VAL A 4 30.33 -20.34 -3.42
CA VAL A 4 30.26 -19.86 -2.05
C VAL A 4 29.00 -20.47 -1.40
N PRO A 5 29.08 -21.02 -0.17
CA PRO A 5 27.89 -21.50 0.52
C PRO A 5 26.83 -20.40 0.67
N GLN A 6 25.57 -20.80 0.77
CA GLN A 6 24.51 -19.86 1.10
C GLN A 6 24.66 -19.34 2.52
N ILE A 7 24.35 -18.06 2.73
CA ILE A 7 24.20 -17.48 4.07
C ILE A 7 22.76 -17.67 4.55
N LYS A 8 22.57 -17.69 5.87
CA LYS A 8 21.25 -17.71 6.52
C LYS A 8 20.99 -16.34 7.12
N ILE A 9 19.85 -15.74 6.79
CA ILE A 9 19.43 -14.44 7.33
C ILE A 9 18.10 -14.67 8.08
N PRO A 10 18.03 -14.40 9.39
CA PRO A 10 16.78 -14.50 10.14
C PRO A 10 15.69 -13.65 9.50
N ALA A 11 14.50 -14.22 9.32
CA ALA A 11 13.40 -13.56 8.65
C ALA A 11 12.05 -14.18 9.02
N THR A 12 10.99 -13.39 8.90
CA THR A 12 9.61 -13.85 9.05
C THR A 12 8.82 -13.54 7.78
N TYR A 13 8.20 -14.55 7.19
CA TYR A 13 7.30 -14.39 6.06
C TYR A 13 5.87 -14.23 6.56
N MET A 14 5.26 -13.07 6.32
CA MET A 14 3.95 -12.73 6.86
C MET A 14 2.96 -12.34 5.78
N ARG A 15 1.69 -12.62 6.04
CA ARG A 15 0.57 -11.94 5.41
C ARG A 15 0.23 -10.71 6.25
N GLY A 16 0.18 -9.54 5.62
CA GLY A 16 -0.38 -8.32 6.21
C GLY A 16 -1.45 -7.77 5.26
N GLY A 17 -2.70 -7.69 5.72
CA GLY A 17 -3.84 -7.40 4.86
C GLY A 17 -3.91 -8.40 3.68
N THR A 18 -4.02 -7.86 2.47
CA THR A 18 -4.03 -8.62 1.20
C THR A 18 -2.66 -8.64 0.51
N SER A 19 -1.56 -8.53 1.27
CA SER A 19 -0.19 -8.62 0.78
C SER A 19 0.60 -9.67 1.54
N LYS A 20 1.65 -10.20 0.91
CA LYS A 20 2.70 -11.00 1.58
C LYS A 20 4.04 -10.28 1.48
N GLY A 21 4.86 -10.38 2.51
CA GLY A 21 6.21 -9.81 2.53
C GLY A 21 7.15 -10.57 3.44
N VAL A 22 8.45 -10.40 3.18
CA VAL A 22 9.53 -10.92 4.04
C VAL A 22 9.96 -9.81 5.00
N PHE A 23 9.85 -10.06 6.29
CA PHE A 23 10.14 -9.13 7.37
C PHE A 23 11.48 -9.47 8.01
N PHE A 24 12.28 -8.43 8.24
CA PHE A 24 13.60 -8.50 8.85
C PHE A 24 13.67 -7.54 10.03
N ARG A 25 14.35 -7.98 11.08
CA ARG A 25 14.96 -7.06 12.05
C ARG A 25 16.20 -6.44 11.43
N LEU A 26 16.47 -5.17 11.71
CA LEU A 26 17.65 -4.50 11.16
C LEU A 26 18.95 -5.19 11.59
N GLU A 27 19.05 -5.56 12.86
CA GLU A 27 20.23 -6.23 13.43
C GLU A 27 20.47 -7.66 12.91
N ASP A 28 19.46 -8.29 12.29
CA ASP A 28 19.57 -9.63 11.71
C ASP A 28 20.12 -9.61 10.27
N LEU A 29 20.17 -8.43 9.63
CA LEU A 29 20.76 -8.29 8.30
C LEU A 29 22.28 -8.33 8.37
N PRO A 30 22.95 -8.81 7.29
CA PRO A 30 24.40 -8.65 7.14
C PRO A 30 24.81 -7.19 7.34
N GLU A 31 25.98 -6.95 7.93
CA GLU A 31 26.46 -5.60 8.31
C GLU A 31 26.36 -4.60 7.15
N ALA A 32 26.77 -5.01 5.94
CA ALA A 32 26.70 -4.18 4.73
C ALA A 32 25.27 -3.76 4.32
N ALA A 33 24.24 -4.47 4.80
CA ALA A 33 22.83 -4.17 4.55
C ALA A 33 22.12 -3.48 5.71
N GLN A 34 22.79 -3.28 6.86
CA GLN A 34 22.23 -2.52 7.99
C GLN A 34 22.15 -1.02 7.70
N VAL A 35 22.81 -0.55 6.63
CA VAL A 35 22.64 0.82 6.10
C VAL A 35 22.00 0.80 4.71
N PRO A 36 21.27 1.87 4.30
CA PRO A 36 20.72 1.95 2.95
C PRO A 36 21.83 1.90 1.90
N GLY A 37 21.63 1.13 0.83
CA GLY A 37 22.60 1.06 -0.26
C GLY A 37 22.49 -0.22 -1.09
N LYS A 38 23.40 -0.35 -2.05
CA LYS A 38 23.40 -1.43 -3.05
C LYS A 38 23.41 -2.84 -2.44
N ALA A 39 24.14 -3.06 -1.35
CA ALA A 39 24.20 -4.37 -0.71
C ALA A 39 22.84 -4.82 -0.17
N ARG A 40 22.10 -3.90 0.49
CA ARG A 40 20.73 -4.13 0.95
C ARG A 40 19.80 -4.45 -0.22
N ASP A 41 19.86 -3.65 -1.28
CA ASP A 41 19.02 -3.86 -2.46
C ASP A 41 19.28 -5.22 -3.10
N LYS A 42 20.55 -5.62 -3.25
CA LYS A 42 20.96 -6.92 -3.81
C LYS A 42 20.49 -8.09 -2.96
N ILE A 43 20.61 -8.00 -1.64
CA ILE A 43 20.08 -9.02 -0.73
C ILE A 43 18.57 -9.15 -0.92
N PHE A 44 17.84 -8.03 -0.98
CA PHE A 44 16.37 -8.04 -1.05
C PHE A 44 15.88 -8.59 -2.38
N GLN A 45 16.53 -8.18 -3.47
CA GLN A 45 16.31 -8.74 -4.80
C GLN A 45 16.54 -10.25 -4.82
N ARG A 46 17.67 -10.73 -4.29
CA ARG A 46 17.97 -12.18 -4.31
C ARG A 46 17.06 -12.99 -3.41
N VAL A 47 16.67 -12.46 -2.26
CA VAL A 47 15.68 -13.08 -1.36
C VAL A 47 14.33 -13.24 -2.07
N ILE A 48 13.90 -12.22 -2.81
CA ILE A 48 12.63 -12.25 -3.54
C ILE A 48 12.73 -13.10 -4.82
N GLY A 49 13.92 -13.20 -5.42
CA GLY A 49 14.15 -13.89 -6.68
C GLY A 49 14.07 -12.96 -7.89
N SER A 50 14.58 -11.73 -7.77
CA SER A 50 14.57 -10.70 -8.82
C SER A 50 15.99 -10.22 -9.16
N PRO A 51 16.22 -9.61 -10.35
CA PRO A 51 15.30 -9.55 -11.50
C PRO A 51 15.10 -10.94 -12.11
N ASP A 52 13.85 -11.26 -12.43
CA ASP A 52 13.47 -12.54 -13.03
C ASP A 52 12.91 -12.33 -14.44
N PRO A 53 13.64 -12.74 -15.50
CA PRO A 53 13.16 -12.63 -16.88
C PRO A 53 11.94 -13.52 -17.16
N TYR A 54 11.67 -14.54 -16.32
CA TYR A 54 10.50 -15.41 -16.44
C TYR A 54 9.25 -14.81 -15.76
N GLY A 55 9.41 -13.76 -14.94
CA GLY A 55 8.32 -13.14 -14.21
C GLY A 55 7.55 -14.11 -13.31
N ALA A 56 8.24 -15.08 -12.71
CA ALA A 56 7.66 -16.20 -11.98
C ALA A 56 8.16 -16.30 -10.52
N HIS A 57 9.34 -15.75 -10.21
CA HIS A 57 10.01 -15.78 -8.90
C HIS A 57 10.24 -17.20 -8.35
N ILE A 58 10.51 -18.18 -9.24
CA ILE A 58 10.73 -19.58 -8.84
C ILE A 58 11.95 -19.75 -7.91
N ASP A 59 12.98 -18.92 -8.09
CA ASP A 59 14.23 -18.97 -7.32
C ASP A 59 14.26 -17.93 -6.19
N GLY A 60 13.13 -17.73 -5.51
CA GLY A 60 13.03 -16.82 -4.38
C GLY A 60 11.70 -16.88 -3.63
N MET A 61 11.54 -15.98 -2.65
CA MET A 61 10.36 -15.89 -1.78
C MET A 61 9.19 -15.12 -2.42
N GLY A 62 9.45 -14.46 -3.55
CA GLY A 62 8.45 -13.67 -4.24
C GLY A 62 7.37 -14.54 -4.89
N GLY A 63 6.19 -13.96 -5.09
CA GLY A 63 5.08 -14.65 -5.75
C GLY A 63 4.66 -14.02 -7.08
N ALA A 64 5.61 -13.42 -7.82
CA ALA A 64 5.41 -12.82 -9.13
C ALA A 64 4.25 -11.81 -9.28
N THR A 65 3.88 -11.12 -8.20
CA THR A 65 2.94 -10.00 -8.25
C THR A 65 3.44 -8.85 -7.40
N SER A 66 2.98 -7.63 -7.66
CA SER A 66 3.34 -6.48 -6.83
C SER A 66 2.92 -6.67 -5.36
N SER A 67 1.84 -7.42 -5.08
CA SER A 67 1.33 -7.73 -3.74
C SER A 67 2.16 -8.81 -3.00
N THR A 68 3.06 -9.51 -3.69
CA THR A 68 3.88 -10.61 -3.16
C THR A 68 5.39 -10.46 -3.46
N SER A 69 5.83 -9.27 -3.90
CA SER A 69 7.23 -8.91 -4.15
C SER A 69 7.64 -7.75 -3.23
N LYS A 70 7.79 -8.04 -1.93
CA LYS A 70 7.88 -7.03 -0.87
C LYS A 70 8.83 -7.48 0.24
N CYS A 71 9.72 -6.60 0.65
CA CYS A 71 10.52 -6.76 1.86
C CYS A 71 10.27 -5.62 2.83
N VAL A 72 10.44 -5.91 4.11
CA VAL A 72 10.22 -5.00 5.22
C VAL A 72 11.39 -5.08 6.19
N ILE A 73 11.89 -3.93 6.63
CA ILE A 73 12.84 -3.82 7.75
C ILE A 73 12.13 -3.12 8.90
N LEU A 74 12.18 -3.72 10.08
CA LEU A 74 11.85 -3.03 11.33
C LEU A 74 13.11 -2.85 12.17
N SER A 75 13.16 -1.75 12.91
CA SER A 75 14.15 -1.49 13.96
C SER A 75 13.51 -0.72 15.10
N LYS A 76 14.08 -0.81 16.31
CA LYS A 76 13.65 0.07 17.40
C LYS A 76 13.72 1.54 16.97
N SER A 77 12.66 2.30 17.24
CA SER A 77 12.61 3.69 16.79
C SER A 77 13.55 4.58 17.60
N THR A 78 14.16 5.55 16.91
CA THR A 78 14.84 6.69 17.54
C THR A 78 13.96 7.93 17.59
N GLN A 79 12.77 7.89 16.97
CA GLN A 79 11.84 9.01 16.94
C GLN A 79 11.10 9.13 18.28
N PRO A 80 10.93 10.34 18.84
CA PRO A 80 10.13 10.55 20.03
C PRO A 80 8.73 9.97 19.84
N ASN A 81 8.19 9.34 20.88
CA ASN A 81 6.84 8.78 20.92
C ASN A 81 6.55 7.66 19.90
N HIS A 82 7.57 7.02 19.33
CA HIS A 82 7.42 5.85 18.47
C HIS A 82 8.08 4.61 19.10
N ASP A 83 7.53 3.44 18.81
CA ASP A 83 8.06 2.16 19.28
C ASP A 83 9.05 1.56 18.26
N VAL A 84 8.70 1.65 16.97
CA VAL A 84 9.43 0.98 15.88
C VAL A 84 9.51 1.85 14.63
N ASP A 85 10.67 1.84 13.96
CA ASP A 85 10.83 2.36 12.61
C ASP A 85 10.49 1.25 11.60
N TYR A 86 9.66 1.57 10.62
CA TYR A 86 9.19 0.68 9.57
C TYR A 86 9.66 1.19 8.21
N LEU A 87 10.50 0.39 7.54
CA LEU A 87 10.96 0.65 6.19
C LEU A 87 10.45 -0.43 5.24
N TYR A 88 9.91 0.00 4.11
CA TYR A 88 9.31 -0.86 3.09
C TYR A 88 10.05 -0.72 1.76
N GLY A 89 10.41 -1.87 1.17
CA GLY A 89 10.94 -1.97 -0.18
C GLY A 89 9.97 -2.71 -1.10
N GLN A 90 9.60 -2.08 -2.23
CA GLN A 90 8.93 -2.75 -3.34
C GLN A 90 10.00 -3.27 -4.31
N ILE A 91 10.12 -4.59 -4.43
CA ILE A 91 11.10 -5.19 -5.35
C ILE A 91 10.44 -5.30 -6.73
N SER A 92 11.11 -4.78 -7.77
CA SER A 92 10.69 -4.98 -9.16
C SER A 92 10.85 -6.44 -9.55
N ILE A 93 9.88 -6.98 -10.29
CA ILE A 93 9.92 -8.39 -10.74
C ILE A 93 11.00 -8.55 -11.81
N ASP A 94 11.03 -7.65 -12.78
CA ASP A 94 11.76 -7.76 -14.04
C ASP A 94 13.04 -6.89 -14.09
N LYS A 95 13.19 -5.92 -13.17
CA LYS A 95 14.31 -4.97 -13.19
C LYS A 95 15.18 -5.08 -11.95
N ASP A 96 16.44 -4.72 -12.10
CA ASP A 96 17.40 -4.54 -11.02
C ASP A 96 17.07 -3.27 -10.21
N PHE A 97 15.94 -3.28 -9.49
CA PHE A 97 15.47 -2.13 -8.74
C PHE A 97 14.67 -2.49 -7.48
N VAL A 98 14.91 -1.75 -6.41
CA VAL A 98 14.09 -1.73 -5.20
C VAL A 98 13.58 -0.31 -4.98
N ASP A 99 12.25 -0.15 -4.95
CA ASP A 99 11.62 1.14 -4.74
C ASP A 99 11.33 1.37 -3.25
N TRP A 100 11.96 2.39 -2.69
CA TRP A 100 11.83 2.82 -1.29
C TRP A 100 11.00 4.10 -1.12
N SER A 101 10.35 4.60 -2.19
CA SER A 101 9.69 5.92 -2.20
C SER A 101 8.33 5.99 -1.50
N GLY A 102 7.74 4.85 -1.15
CA GLY A 102 6.37 4.79 -0.64
C GLY A 102 6.19 3.90 0.58
N ASN A 103 4.94 3.84 1.04
CA ASN A 103 4.50 2.95 2.10
C ASN A 103 3.68 1.77 1.55
N CYS A 104 3.65 0.64 2.28
CA CYS A 104 2.69 -0.43 2.06
C CYS A 104 1.70 -0.54 3.21
N GLY A 105 0.55 0.13 3.11
CA GLY A 105 -0.48 0.12 4.15
C GLY A 105 -1.02 -1.27 4.52
N ASN A 106 -0.97 -2.23 3.59
CA ASN A 106 -1.30 -3.64 3.90
C ASN A 106 -0.27 -4.26 4.86
N LEU A 107 1.02 -4.06 4.60
CA LEU A 107 2.10 -4.59 5.44
C LEU A 107 2.35 -3.77 6.71
N SER A 108 1.83 -2.54 6.83
CA SER A 108 1.75 -1.82 8.11
C SER A 108 1.03 -2.65 9.19
N THR A 109 0.01 -3.42 8.79
CA THR A 109 -0.66 -4.39 9.69
C THR A 109 0.32 -5.44 10.22
N GLY A 110 1.15 -5.99 9.32
CA GLY A 110 2.19 -6.95 9.67
C GLY A 110 3.31 -6.31 10.50
N ALA A 111 3.67 -5.05 10.24
CA ALA A 111 4.68 -4.32 10.99
C ALA A 111 4.27 -4.14 12.46
N GLY A 112 2.99 -3.84 12.74
CA GLY A 112 2.48 -3.77 14.11
C GLY A 112 2.65 -5.09 14.87
N ALA A 113 2.23 -6.21 14.27
CA ALA A 113 2.40 -7.54 14.86
C ALA A 113 3.88 -7.93 14.99
N PHE A 114 4.67 -7.73 13.93
CA PHE A 114 6.09 -8.08 13.89
C PHE A 114 6.90 -7.30 14.92
N ALA A 115 6.57 -6.03 15.20
CA ALA A 115 7.25 -5.26 16.24
C ALA A 115 7.14 -5.92 17.63
N ILE A 116 6.02 -6.58 17.92
CA ILE A 116 5.82 -7.32 19.17
C ILE A 116 6.60 -8.65 19.11
N HIS A 117 6.46 -9.42 18.03
CA HIS A 117 7.22 -10.67 17.84
C HIS A 117 8.74 -10.48 17.89
N ALA A 118 9.23 -9.36 17.35
CA ALA A 118 10.63 -8.99 17.28
C ALA A 118 11.17 -8.37 18.58
N GLY A 119 10.31 -8.12 19.58
CA GLY A 119 10.70 -7.52 20.86
C GLY A 119 11.06 -6.03 20.79
N TYR A 120 10.51 -5.29 19.82
CA TYR A 120 10.75 -3.84 19.67
C TYR A 120 9.79 -2.96 20.46
N VAL A 121 8.66 -3.49 20.90
CA VAL A 121 7.73 -2.78 21.78
C VAL A 121 8.15 -2.97 23.23
N ASP A 122 8.19 -1.88 24.00
CA ASP A 122 8.44 -1.93 25.44
C ASP A 122 7.46 -2.89 26.13
N ALA A 123 7.98 -3.85 26.90
CA ALA A 123 7.19 -4.84 27.62
C ALA A 123 6.13 -4.20 28.53
N ALA A 124 6.38 -3.01 29.07
CA ALA A 124 5.40 -2.27 29.88
C ALA A 124 4.14 -1.84 29.09
N ARG A 125 4.23 -1.80 27.75
CA ARG A 125 3.11 -1.47 26.86
C ARG A 125 2.35 -2.70 26.35
N ILE A 126 2.87 -3.91 26.58
CA ILE A 126 2.26 -5.16 26.12
C ILE A 126 1.43 -5.74 27.28
N PRO A 127 0.09 -5.69 27.23
CA PRO A 127 -0.74 -6.26 28.29
C PRO A 127 -0.69 -7.79 28.27
N GLN A 128 -1.05 -8.44 29.39
CA GLN A 128 -1.22 -9.91 29.39
C GLN A 128 -2.38 -10.34 28.48
N ASN A 129 -3.48 -9.58 28.44
CA ASN A 129 -4.59 -9.75 27.53
C ASN A 129 -5.17 -8.37 27.20
N GLY A 130 -5.65 -8.16 25.97
CA GLY A 130 -6.27 -6.89 25.56
C GLY A 130 -5.72 -6.37 24.25
N MET A 131 -5.40 -5.08 24.19
CA MET A 131 -4.91 -4.41 22.98
C MET A 131 -3.57 -3.73 23.24
N CYS A 132 -2.58 -3.99 22.39
CA CYS A 132 -1.31 -3.28 22.38
C CYS A 132 -1.34 -2.22 21.26
N THR A 133 -1.24 -0.95 21.65
CA THR A 133 -1.12 0.17 20.69
C THR A 133 0.35 0.36 20.31
N VAL A 134 0.71 -0.11 19.11
CA VAL A 134 2.05 0.02 18.53
C VAL A 134 2.14 1.29 17.70
N ARG A 135 3.13 2.14 18.01
CA ARG A 135 3.37 3.42 17.35
C ARG A 135 4.49 3.24 16.35
N ILE A 136 4.14 3.20 15.07
CA ILE A 136 5.03 2.87 13.97
C ILE A 136 5.45 4.17 13.29
N TRP A 137 6.75 4.44 13.25
CA TRP A 137 7.31 5.48 12.40
C TRP A 137 7.53 4.91 11.01
N GLN A 138 6.73 5.35 10.04
CA GLN A 138 6.90 4.96 8.64
C GLN A 138 8.08 5.75 8.07
N ALA A 139 9.24 5.10 7.95
CA ALA A 139 10.49 5.76 7.63
C ALA A 139 10.65 6.18 6.15
N ASN A 140 9.90 5.57 5.23
CA ASN A 140 9.90 5.97 3.81
C ASN A 140 9.27 7.34 3.62
N ILE A 141 8.12 7.59 4.27
CA ILE A 141 7.31 8.80 4.10
C ILE A 141 7.30 9.72 5.32
N LYS A 142 8.02 9.35 6.39
CA LYS A 142 8.13 10.11 7.65
C LYS A 142 6.78 10.42 8.29
N LYS A 143 5.94 9.40 8.45
CA LYS A 143 4.59 9.53 9.03
C LYS A 143 4.32 8.52 10.12
N THR A 144 3.41 8.88 11.02
CA THR A 144 2.98 8.01 12.12
C THR A 144 1.85 7.09 11.68
N ILE A 145 2.00 5.81 11.98
CA ILE A 145 0.94 4.81 11.87
C ILE A 145 0.72 4.18 13.23
N ILE A 146 -0.52 4.12 13.68
CA ILE A 146 -0.90 3.42 14.91
C ILE A 146 -1.50 2.08 14.53
N ALA A 147 -0.97 1.00 15.10
CA ALA A 147 -1.55 -0.33 14.97
C ALA A 147 -2.08 -0.81 16.33
N HIS A 148 -3.37 -1.11 16.39
CA HIS A 148 -4.00 -1.71 17.55
C HIS A 148 -3.97 -3.22 17.39
N VAL A 149 -2.99 -3.86 18.04
CA VAL A 149 -2.73 -5.29 17.90
C VAL A 149 -3.33 -6.04 19.08
N PRO A 150 -4.25 -7.00 18.86
CA PRO A 150 -4.85 -7.75 19.95
C PRO A 150 -3.82 -8.70 20.57
N ILE A 151 -3.87 -8.84 21.89
CA ILE A 151 -2.94 -9.63 22.70
C ILE A 151 -3.70 -10.64 23.54
N THR A 152 -3.23 -11.88 23.54
CA THR A 152 -3.70 -12.98 24.38
C THR A 152 -2.49 -13.67 25.01
N ASN A 153 -2.50 -13.83 26.33
CA ASN A 153 -1.40 -14.43 27.11
C ASN A 153 -0.01 -13.80 26.83
N GLY A 154 0.03 -12.47 26.69
CA GLY A 154 1.26 -11.72 26.42
C GLY A 154 1.81 -11.90 25.01
N GLN A 155 1.06 -12.54 24.10
CA GLN A 155 1.43 -12.80 22.71
C GLN A 155 0.41 -12.19 21.74
N VAL A 156 0.85 -11.91 20.51
CA VAL A 156 -0.07 -11.44 19.46
C VAL A 156 -1.17 -12.47 19.22
N GLN A 157 -2.43 -12.03 19.29
CA GLN A 157 -3.59 -12.81 18.87
C GLN A 157 -3.69 -12.75 17.34
N GLU A 158 -3.26 -13.79 16.64
CA GLU A 158 -3.29 -13.82 15.17
C GLU A 158 -4.59 -14.40 14.60
N THR A 159 -5.22 -15.35 15.30
CA THR A 159 -6.45 -16.01 14.86
C THR A 159 -7.69 -15.26 15.33
N GLY A 160 -8.79 -15.38 14.60
CA GLY A 160 -10.04 -14.69 14.89
C GLY A 160 -11.06 -14.95 13.79
N ASP A 161 -12.19 -14.24 13.87
CA ASP A 161 -13.34 -14.34 12.97
C ASP A 161 -13.49 -13.13 12.04
N PHE A 162 -12.57 -12.16 12.10
CA PHE A 162 -12.60 -11.00 11.22
C PHE A 162 -12.26 -11.40 9.77
N GLU A 163 -13.22 -11.18 8.89
CA GLU A 163 -13.08 -11.37 7.45
C GLU A 163 -12.61 -10.09 6.76
N LEU A 164 -11.71 -10.25 5.78
CA LEU A 164 -11.22 -9.18 4.94
C LEU A 164 -11.32 -9.63 3.48
N ASP A 165 -12.14 -8.97 2.68
CA ASP A 165 -12.31 -9.32 1.27
C ASP A 165 -10.94 -9.28 0.54
N GLY A 166 -10.58 -10.37 -0.14
CA GLY A 166 -9.25 -10.63 -0.70
C GLY A 166 -8.30 -11.44 0.20
N VAL A 167 -8.70 -11.76 1.43
CA VAL A 167 -8.04 -12.73 2.31
C VAL A 167 -8.94 -13.97 2.44
N THR A 168 -8.36 -15.15 2.19
CA THR A 168 -9.13 -16.40 2.10
C THR A 168 -9.70 -16.88 3.45
N PHE A 169 -8.99 -16.63 4.55
CA PHE A 169 -9.34 -17.15 5.87
C PHE A 169 -9.44 -16.01 6.88
N PRO A 170 -10.39 -16.07 7.82
CA PRO A 170 -10.51 -15.07 8.87
C PRO A 170 -9.30 -15.11 9.82
N ALA A 171 -9.07 -13.99 10.50
CA ALA A 171 -7.98 -13.78 11.44
C ALA A 171 -8.41 -12.73 12.48
N ALA A 172 -7.53 -12.37 13.42
CA ALA A 172 -7.84 -11.28 14.33
C ALA A 172 -7.86 -9.92 13.60
N GLU A 173 -8.78 -9.05 14.01
CA GLU A 173 -8.85 -7.67 13.53
C GLU A 173 -7.69 -6.85 14.11
N ILE A 174 -7.03 -6.08 13.24
CA ILE A 174 -6.05 -5.05 13.61
C ILE A 174 -6.53 -3.74 12.99
N VAL A 175 -6.87 -2.79 13.86
CA VAL A 175 -7.24 -1.44 13.44
C VAL A 175 -5.98 -0.62 13.21
N LEU A 176 -5.89 0.01 12.05
CA LEU A 176 -4.82 0.92 11.68
C LEU A 176 -5.31 2.36 11.63
N GLU A 177 -4.49 3.27 12.14
CA GLU A 177 -4.69 4.72 12.04
C GLU A 177 -3.48 5.33 11.33
N PHE A 178 -3.72 6.04 10.24
CA PHE A 178 -2.72 6.83 9.54
C PHE A 178 -2.92 8.27 9.97
N LEU A 179 -2.02 8.77 10.82
CA LEU A 179 -2.09 10.12 11.36
C LEU A 179 -1.49 11.12 10.37
N ASP A 180 -2.15 12.26 10.21
CA ASP A 180 -1.75 13.34 9.30
C ASP A 180 -1.25 12.82 7.94
N PRO A 181 -2.07 12.04 7.20
CA PRO A 181 -1.63 11.28 6.04
C PRO A 181 -1.24 12.14 4.83
N SER A 182 -1.41 13.46 4.90
CA SER A 182 -0.95 14.42 3.89
C SER A 182 0.57 14.55 3.90
N ASP A 183 1.21 14.55 2.74
CA ASP A 183 2.66 14.74 2.64
C ASP A 183 3.03 16.17 3.07
N GLU A 184 3.86 16.34 4.10
CA GLU A 184 4.37 17.66 4.53
C GLU A 184 5.87 17.71 4.20
N GLY A 185 6.20 17.76 2.91
CA GLY A 185 7.59 17.99 2.46
C GLY A 185 8.19 19.26 3.09
N GLU A 186 9.51 19.48 2.92
CA GLU A 186 10.21 20.65 3.49
C GLU A 186 9.59 22.02 3.11
N ASP A 187 8.80 22.07 2.03
CA ASP A 187 8.05 23.24 1.56
C ASP A 187 6.53 23.20 1.87
N GLY A 188 6.05 22.25 2.67
CA GLY A 188 4.63 22.06 2.99
C GLY A 188 3.84 21.47 1.80
N GLY A 189 3.79 20.15 1.68
CA GLY A 189 2.98 19.50 0.66
C GLY A 189 1.48 19.71 0.92
N SER A 190 0.77 20.23 -0.08
CA SER A 190 -0.70 20.35 -0.04
C SER A 190 -1.34 18.98 -0.24
N LEU A 191 -2.44 18.71 0.48
CA LEU A 191 -3.30 17.53 0.26
C LEU A 191 -3.74 17.41 -1.22
N PHE A 192 -3.94 18.55 -1.88
CA PHE A 192 -4.22 18.67 -3.30
C PHE A 192 -3.08 19.47 -3.96
N PRO A 193 -2.06 18.81 -4.54
CA PRO A 193 -0.84 19.49 -5.02
C PRO A 193 -1.09 20.50 -6.15
N THR A 194 -2.23 20.43 -6.83
CA THR A 194 -2.65 21.40 -7.85
C THR A 194 -3.41 22.60 -7.29
N GLY A 195 -3.80 22.56 -6.01
CA GLY A 195 -4.72 23.51 -5.38
C GLY A 195 -6.20 23.24 -5.65
N ASN A 196 -6.55 22.27 -6.51
CA ASN A 196 -7.92 21.99 -6.92
C ASN A 196 -8.40 20.62 -6.41
N LEU A 197 -9.69 20.52 -6.06
CA LEU A 197 -10.32 19.22 -5.75
C LEU A 197 -10.47 18.35 -7.01
N VAL A 198 -10.69 19.00 -8.15
CA VAL A 198 -10.81 18.38 -9.48
C VAL A 198 -10.10 19.29 -10.48
N ASP A 199 -9.17 18.73 -11.23
CA ASP A 199 -8.53 19.36 -12.39
C ASP A 199 -9.06 18.73 -13.68
N GLN A 200 -8.99 19.47 -14.78
CA GLN A 200 -9.09 18.90 -16.11
C GLN A 200 -7.69 18.36 -16.52
N LEU A 201 -7.52 17.03 -16.53
CA LEU A 201 -6.23 16.40 -16.84
C LEU A 201 -6.08 16.13 -18.33
N GLU A 202 -5.16 16.84 -18.98
CA GLU A 202 -4.81 16.60 -20.38
C GLU A 202 -3.82 15.44 -20.50
N VAL A 203 -4.18 14.44 -21.32
CA VAL A 203 -3.35 13.25 -21.56
C VAL A 203 -3.07 13.13 -23.07
N PRO A 204 -1.85 13.48 -23.52
CA PRO A 204 -1.48 13.47 -24.93
C PRO A 204 -1.80 12.15 -25.65
N GLY A 205 -2.59 12.24 -26.72
CA GLY A 205 -3.02 11.10 -27.52
C GLY A 205 -4.02 10.15 -26.85
N VAL A 206 -4.61 10.54 -25.71
CA VAL A 206 -5.66 9.77 -25.02
C VAL A 206 -6.93 10.59 -24.86
N GLY A 207 -6.83 11.84 -24.42
CA GLY A 207 -7.98 12.72 -24.20
C GLY A 207 -7.76 13.69 -23.05
N SER A 208 -8.84 14.37 -22.66
CA SER A 208 -8.87 15.28 -21.51
C SER A 208 -10.09 14.94 -20.67
N PHE A 209 -9.91 14.71 -19.37
CA PHE A 209 -10.99 14.33 -18.47
C PHE A 209 -10.77 14.87 -17.05
N PRO A 210 -11.84 15.02 -16.26
CA PRO A 210 -11.74 15.37 -14.85
C PRO A 210 -10.87 14.38 -14.07
N ALA A 211 -10.02 14.89 -13.19
CA ALA A 211 -9.21 14.09 -12.29
C ALA A 211 -9.09 14.75 -10.90
N THR A 212 -9.21 13.95 -9.84
CA THR A 212 -8.75 14.35 -8.50
C THR A 212 -7.34 13.83 -8.30
N MET A 213 -6.40 14.70 -7.98
CA MET A 213 -5.03 14.33 -7.63
C MET A 213 -4.79 14.66 -6.16
N ILE A 214 -4.50 13.64 -5.36
CA ILE A 214 -4.41 13.77 -3.90
C ILE A 214 -3.13 13.12 -3.37
N THR A 215 -2.56 13.68 -2.31
CA THR A 215 -1.33 13.23 -1.63
C THR A 215 -1.64 12.75 -0.21
N ALA A 216 -2.57 11.81 -0.06
CA ALA A 216 -2.94 11.22 1.24
C ALA A 216 -2.64 9.72 1.29
N GLY A 217 -1.75 9.30 2.19
CA GLY A 217 -1.28 7.92 2.31
C GLY A 217 -0.35 7.48 1.18
N ILE A 218 -0.71 7.74 -0.08
CA ILE A 218 0.16 7.70 -1.25
C ILE A 218 -0.38 8.65 -2.33
N PRO A 219 0.49 9.35 -3.10
CA PRO A 219 0.04 10.16 -4.22
C PRO A 219 -0.81 9.33 -5.19
N THR A 220 -2.04 9.76 -5.45
CA THR A 220 -3.02 9.02 -6.25
C THR A 220 -3.78 9.95 -7.17
N VAL A 221 -3.90 9.52 -8.43
CA VAL A 221 -4.74 10.15 -9.45
C VAL A 221 -6.02 9.33 -9.56
N PHE A 222 -7.16 9.98 -9.33
CA PHE A 222 -8.50 9.42 -9.49
C PHE A 222 -9.16 10.02 -10.71
N VAL A 223 -9.74 9.18 -11.57
CA VAL A 223 -10.53 9.57 -12.75
C VAL A 223 -11.88 8.86 -12.73
N ASN A 224 -12.90 9.35 -13.43
CA ASN A 224 -14.15 8.58 -13.55
C ASN A 224 -13.95 7.41 -14.50
N ALA A 225 -14.54 6.26 -14.18
CA ALA A 225 -14.51 5.08 -15.03
C ALA A 225 -15.10 5.37 -16.42
N GLU A 226 -16.24 6.08 -16.47
CA GLU A 226 -16.96 6.35 -17.72
C GLU A 226 -16.16 7.24 -18.68
N ASP A 227 -15.44 8.24 -18.17
CA ASP A 227 -14.60 9.15 -18.95
C ASP A 227 -13.45 8.40 -19.65
N ILE A 228 -13.04 7.27 -19.07
CA ILE A 228 -12.04 6.40 -19.65
C ILE A 228 -12.62 5.11 -20.23
N GLY A 229 -13.93 5.02 -20.46
CA GLY A 229 -14.56 3.90 -21.17
C GLY A 229 -14.69 2.61 -20.36
N TYR A 230 -14.67 2.70 -19.03
CA TYR A 230 -14.91 1.60 -18.10
C TYR A 230 -16.20 1.78 -17.32
N THR A 231 -16.66 0.69 -16.72
CA THR A 231 -17.87 0.65 -15.90
C THR A 231 -17.60 0.85 -14.41
N GLY A 232 -16.37 0.58 -13.96
CA GLY A 232 -15.96 0.50 -12.55
C GLY A 232 -16.07 -0.90 -11.95
N THR A 233 -16.56 -1.89 -12.70
CA THR A 233 -16.79 -3.25 -12.23
C THR A 233 -15.72 -4.26 -12.68
N GLU A 234 -14.77 -3.84 -13.51
CA GLU A 234 -13.77 -4.68 -14.19
C GLU A 234 -12.97 -5.55 -13.21
N LEU A 235 -12.74 -6.81 -13.58
CA LEU A 235 -11.80 -7.70 -12.89
C LEU A 235 -10.43 -7.70 -13.59
N ARG A 236 -9.44 -8.37 -13.00
CA ARG A 236 -8.04 -8.35 -13.48
C ARG A 236 -7.95 -8.80 -14.93
N GLU A 237 -8.65 -9.85 -15.29
CA GLU A 237 -8.60 -10.48 -16.61
C GLU A 237 -9.12 -9.56 -17.70
N ALA A 238 -9.99 -8.60 -17.38
CA ALA A 238 -10.49 -7.62 -18.34
C ALA A 238 -9.46 -6.52 -18.69
N ILE A 239 -8.43 -6.32 -17.85
CA ILE A 239 -7.45 -5.22 -18.01
C ILE A 239 -6.02 -5.73 -18.15
N ASN A 240 -5.62 -6.71 -17.33
CA ASN A 240 -4.23 -7.16 -17.23
C ASN A 240 -3.73 -7.95 -18.45
N THR A 241 -4.65 -8.43 -19.28
CA THR A 241 -4.38 -9.13 -20.54
C THR A 241 -4.52 -8.23 -21.78
N ASP A 242 -4.83 -6.95 -21.60
CA ASP A 242 -4.93 -5.96 -22.67
C ASP A 242 -3.76 -4.96 -22.58
N PRO A 243 -2.69 -5.14 -23.37
CA PRO A 243 -1.56 -4.22 -23.39
C PRO A 243 -1.94 -2.79 -23.76
N ALA A 244 -2.96 -2.58 -24.58
CA ALA A 244 -3.41 -1.25 -24.98
C ALA A 244 -4.10 -0.53 -23.81
N ALA A 245 -4.93 -1.24 -23.05
CA ALA A 245 -5.52 -0.73 -21.81
C ALA A 245 -4.45 -0.35 -20.79
N LEU A 246 -3.46 -1.22 -20.55
CA LEU A 246 -2.36 -0.96 -19.62
C LEU A 246 -1.51 0.25 -20.05
N ALA A 247 -1.15 0.33 -21.33
CA ALA A 247 -0.40 1.46 -21.87
C ALA A 247 -1.19 2.77 -21.76
N ARG A 248 -2.50 2.74 -22.00
CA ARG A 248 -3.37 3.90 -21.84
C ARG A 248 -3.42 4.36 -20.39
N LEU A 249 -3.64 3.47 -19.42
CA LEU A 249 -3.66 3.81 -18.00
C LEU A 249 -2.31 4.34 -17.50
N GLU A 250 -1.20 3.83 -18.04
CA GLU A 250 0.13 4.38 -17.74
C GLU A 250 0.29 5.81 -18.25
N LYS A 251 -0.17 6.14 -19.48
CA LYS A 251 -0.14 7.52 -19.98
C LYS A 251 -0.90 8.48 -19.05
N ILE A 252 -2.05 8.05 -18.52
CA ILE A 252 -2.83 8.84 -17.57
C ILE A 252 -2.06 9.05 -16.27
N ARG A 253 -1.43 7.99 -15.74
CA ARG A 253 -0.59 8.06 -14.55
C ARG A 253 0.58 9.04 -14.73
N VAL A 254 1.26 8.99 -15.88
CA VAL A 254 2.38 9.88 -16.21
C VAL A 254 1.94 11.33 -16.30
N ALA A 255 0.82 11.61 -16.99
CA ALA A 255 0.24 12.95 -17.06
C ALA A 255 -0.12 13.49 -15.67
N GLY A 256 -0.73 12.65 -14.83
CA GLY A 256 -1.02 12.96 -13.44
C GLY A 256 0.25 13.25 -12.62
N ALA A 257 1.30 12.44 -12.78
CA ALA A 257 2.56 12.62 -12.08
C ALA A 257 3.23 13.97 -12.41
N LEU A 258 3.23 14.37 -13.69
CA LEU A 258 3.69 15.68 -14.13
C LEU A 258 2.86 16.80 -13.52
N ARG A 259 1.52 16.68 -13.60
CA ARG A 259 0.60 17.70 -13.10
C ARG A 259 0.68 17.88 -11.58
N MET A 260 0.98 16.82 -10.85
CA MET A 260 1.24 16.83 -9.41
C MET A 260 2.65 17.32 -9.03
N GLY A 261 3.54 17.56 -10.00
CA GLY A 261 4.93 17.96 -9.73
C GLY A 261 5.83 16.85 -9.18
N LEU A 262 5.43 15.58 -9.29
CA LEU A 262 6.19 14.43 -8.78
C LEU A 262 7.34 14.00 -9.70
N ILE A 263 7.28 14.42 -10.97
CA ILE A 263 8.30 14.23 -11.99
C ILE A 263 8.36 15.50 -12.85
N LYS A 264 9.53 15.78 -13.45
CA LYS A 264 9.72 16.94 -14.34
C LYS A 264 9.53 16.61 -15.80
N THR A 265 9.83 15.37 -16.20
CA THR A 265 9.67 14.89 -17.58
C THR A 265 8.97 13.52 -17.61
N PRO A 266 8.29 13.17 -18.71
CA PRO A 266 7.62 11.86 -18.84
C PRO A 266 8.57 10.66 -18.63
N GLU A 267 9.85 10.80 -19.00
CA GLU A 267 10.83 9.71 -18.97
C GLU A 267 11.18 9.28 -17.54
N GLU A 268 11.16 10.21 -16.58
CA GLU A 268 11.38 9.92 -15.15
C GLU A 268 10.35 8.91 -14.60
N ALA A 269 9.18 8.82 -15.22
CA ALA A 269 8.16 7.87 -14.81
C ALA A 269 8.58 6.39 -14.99
N ALA A 270 9.52 6.10 -15.90
CA ALA A 270 10.01 4.74 -16.17
C ALA A 270 10.76 4.12 -14.98
N THR A 271 11.40 4.96 -14.17
CA THR A 271 12.10 4.59 -12.93
C THR A 271 11.32 4.97 -11.67
N ARG A 272 10.17 5.65 -11.82
CA ARG A 272 9.22 5.98 -10.74
C ARG A 272 7.85 5.30 -10.97
N GLN A 273 7.87 3.97 -10.97
CA GLN A 273 6.67 3.14 -11.23
C GLN A 273 5.77 2.98 -9.99
N HIS A 274 6.30 3.19 -8.78
CA HIS A 274 5.51 3.01 -7.57
C HIS A 274 4.54 4.17 -7.29
N THR A 275 4.90 5.42 -7.62
CA THR A 275 4.07 6.61 -7.34
C THR A 275 4.06 7.59 -8.52
N PRO A 276 2.95 8.30 -8.77
CA PRO A 276 1.65 8.15 -8.11
C PRO A 276 0.96 6.84 -8.51
N LYS A 277 -0.09 6.46 -7.81
CA LYS A 277 -1.04 5.44 -8.26
C LYS A 277 -2.05 6.06 -9.23
N ILE A 278 -2.63 5.24 -10.10
CA ILE A 278 -3.80 5.60 -10.91
C ILE A 278 -4.95 4.70 -10.50
N ALA A 279 -6.10 5.30 -10.24
CA ALA A 279 -7.34 4.62 -9.92
C ALA A 279 -8.50 5.26 -10.68
N PHE A 280 -9.52 4.46 -10.96
CA PHE A 280 -10.76 4.95 -11.54
C PHE A 280 -11.95 4.61 -10.65
N VAL A 281 -12.91 5.53 -10.59
CA VAL A 281 -14.06 5.48 -9.68
C VAL A 281 -15.37 5.46 -10.45
N ALA A 282 -16.39 4.84 -9.86
CA ALA A 282 -17.75 4.87 -10.38
C ALA A 282 -18.76 4.87 -9.24
N LYS A 283 -19.99 5.29 -9.55
CA LYS A 283 -21.14 5.09 -8.66
C LYS A 283 -21.35 3.60 -8.38
N PRO A 284 -22.03 3.25 -7.27
CA PRO A 284 -22.39 1.86 -6.96
C PRO A 284 -23.04 1.15 -8.15
N LYS A 285 -22.56 -0.05 -8.46
CA LYS A 285 -23.16 -0.98 -9.42
C LYS A 285 -22.98 -2.40 -8.90
N ASN A 286 -23.92 -3.28 -9.23
CA ASN A 286 -23.81 -4.70 -8.96
C ASN A 286 -22.64 -5.30 -9.77
N TYR A 287 -21.86 -6.18 -9.16
CA TYR A 287 -20.85 -6.98 -9.86
C TYR A 287 -20.55 -8.27 -9.09
N THR A 288 -20.01 -9.26 -9.80
CA THR A 288 -19.48 -10.48 -9.17
C THR A 288 -17.99 -10.27 -8.92
N SER A 289 -17.56 -10.44 -7.68
CA SER A 289 -16.15 -10.32 -7.30
C SER A 289 -15.32 -11.49 -7.85
N SER A 290 -14.00 -11.35 -7.76
CA SER A 290 -13.03 -12.42 -8.12
C SER A 290 -13.15 -13.68 -7.26
N SER A 291 -13.85 -13.66 -6.12
CA SER A 291 -14.16 -14.85 -5.33
C SER A 291 -15.50 -15.50 -5.70
N GLY A 292 -16.26 -14.92 -6.63
CA GLY A 292 -17.62 -15.36 -7.00
C GLY A 292 -18.72 -14.76 -6.12
N LYS A 293 -18.37 -13.97 -5.10
CA LYS A 293 -19.35 -13.27 -4.25
C LYS A 293 -20.01 -12.12 -5.03
N ALA A 294 -21.34 -12.05 -4.99
CA ALA A 294 -22.07 -10.89 -5.49
C ALA A 294 -21.82 -9.70 -4.56
N VAL A 295 -21.50 -8.54 -5.14
CA VAL A 295 -21.47 -7.25 -4.44
C VAL A 295 -22.57 -6.40 -5.04
N THR A 296 -23.46 -5.91 -4.18
CA THR A 296 -24.66 -5.17 -4.57
C THR A 296 -24.51 -3.66 -4.38
N THR A 297 -25.35 -2.87 -5.04
CA THR A 297 -25.37 -1.40 -4.90
C THR A 297 -25.56 -0.93 -3.47
N ASP A 298 -26.30 -1.68 -2.65
CA ASP A 298 -26.63 -1.30 -1.28
C ASP A 298 -25.51 -1.63 -0.29
N GLU A 299 -24.55 -2.46 -0.71
CA GLU A 299 -23.37 -2.85 0.08
C GLU A 299 -22.19 -1.90 -0.12
N VAL A 300 -22.25 -0.96 -1.06
CA VAL A 300 -21.11 -0.06 -1.35
C VAL A 300 -21.57 1.36 -1.61
N ASP A 301 -20.77 2.32 -1.16
CA ASP A 301 -20.96 3.74 -1.46
C ASP A 301 -20.44 4.10 -2.85
N LEU A 302 -19.42 3.40 -3.34
CA LEU A 302 -18.79 3.62 -4.65
C LEU A 302 -18.01 2.38 -5.10
N LEU A 303 -17.58 2.38 -6.35
CA LEU A 303 -16.64 1.40 -6.89
C LEU A 303 -15.29 2.05 -7.15
N VAL A 304 -14.20 1.35 -6.83
CA VAL A 304 -12.84 1.79 -7.12
C VAL A 304 -12.01 0.64 -7.67
N ARG A 305 -11.24 0.95 -8.71
CA ARG A 305 -10.25 0.05 -9.32
C ARG A 305 -8.94 0.78 -9.41
N ALA A 306 -7.86 0.17 -8.93
CA ALA A 306 -6.55 0.82 -8.87
C ALA A 306 -5.46 -0.06 -9.48
N LEU A 307 -4.48 0.59 -10.11
CA LEU A 307 -3.31 -0.07 -10.67
C LEU A 307 -2.11 0.12 -9.76
N SER A 308 -1.26 -0.90 -9.72
CA SER A 308 0.04 -0.84 -9.07
C SER A 308 1.07 -1.64 -9.89
N MET A 309 2.20 -0.99 -10.20
CA MET A 309 3.25 -1.56 -11.05
C MET A 309 2.69 -2.01 -12.42
N GLY A 310 1.92 -1.13 -13.07
CA GLY A 310 1.38 -1.35 -14.42
C GLY A 310 0.30 -2.43 -14.54
N LYS A 311 -0.28 -2.91 -13.44
CA LYS A 311 -1.34 -3.94 -13.45
C LYS A 311 -2.48 -3.58 -12.50
N LEU A 312 -3.70 -3.96 -12.84
CA LEU A 312 -4.87 -3.89 -11.97
C LEU A 312 -4.62 -4.73 -10.71
N HIS A 313 -4.74 -4.08 -9.55
CA HIS A 313 -4.58 -4.72 -8.26
C HIS A 313 -5.77 -5.65 -7.98
N HIS A 314 -5.51 -6.82 -7.36
CA HIS A 314 -6.54 -7.84 -7.14
C HIS A 314 -7.61 -7.40 -6.12
N ALA A 315 -7.22 -6.66 -5.08
CA ALA A 315 -8.11 -6.05 -4.09
C ALA A 315 -7.90 -4.52 -4.09
N MET A 316 -7.36 -3.96 -3.00
CA MET A 316 -6.89 -2.57 -2.95
C MET A 316 -5.61 -2.43 -2.13
N MET A 317 -4.69 -1.56 -2.56
CA MET A 317 -3.50 -1.20 -1.77
C MET A 317 -3.94 -0.43 -0.52
N GLY A 318 -3.41 -0.77 0.67
CA GLY A 318 -3.78 -0.08 1.91
C GLY A 318 -3.58 1.44 1.85
N THR A 319 -2.49 1.93 1.26
CA THR A 319 -2.28 3.38 1.09
C THR A 319 -3.24 4.03 0.09
N ALA A 320 -3.66 3.33 -0.97
CA ALA A 320 -4.71 3.83 -1.86
C ALA A 320 -6.08 3.81 -1.18
N ALA A 321 -6.33 2.88 -0.25
CA ALA A 321 -7.53 2.93 0.58
C ALA A 321 -7.56 4.18 1.47
N VAL A 322 -6.41 4.60 2.04
CA VAL A 322 -6.29 5.91 2.72
C VAL A 322 -6.65 7.03 1.75
N ALA A 323 -6.06 7.06 0.55
CA ALA A 323 -6.37 8.08 -0.45
C ALA A 323 -7.87 8.13 -0.81
N ILE A 324 -8.53 6.96 -0.93
CA ILE A 324 -9.98 6.86 -1.19
C ILE A 324 -10.78 7.43 -0.02
N GLY A 325 -10.50 7.01 1.22
CA GLY A 325 -11.22 7.49 2.41
C GLY A 325 -11.06 9.00 2.57
N THR A 326 -9.83 9.49 2.39
CA THR A 326 -9.52 10.92 2.48
C THR A 326 -10.21 11.72 1.39
N ALA A 327 -10.12 11.30 0.12
CA ALA A 327 -10.80 12.00 -0.97
C ALA A 327 -12.33 11.95 -0.79
N ALA A 328 -12.89 10.83 -0.35
CA ALA A 328 -14.31 10.71 -0.07
C ALA A 328 -14.80 11.64 1.05
N ALA A 329 -13.94 11.92 2.04
CA ALA A 329 -14.25 12.83 3.14
C ALA A 329 -14.20 14.32 2.76
N VAL A 330 -13.65 14.66 1.59
CA VAL A 330 -13.58 16.03 1.08
C VAL A 330 -14.70 16.25 0.04
N PRO A 331 -15.75 17.03 0.37
CA PRO A 331 -16.85 17.31 -0.55
C PRO A 331 -16.37 17.92 -1.86
N GLY A 332 -16.75 17.32 -2.99
CA GLY A 332 -16.44 17.82 -4.33
C GLY A 332 -15.29 17.12 -5.07
N THR A 333 -14.53 16.24 -4.42
CA THR A 333 -13.60 15.36 -5.17
C THR A 333 -14.38 14.34 -6.02
N LEU A 334 -13.75 13.76 -7.05
CA LEU A 334 -14.40 12.71 -7.86
C LEU A 334 -14.78 11.48 -7.03
N VAL A 335 -13.97 11.14 -6.02
CA VAL A 335 -14.25 10.01 -5.11
C VAL A 335 -15.49 10.32 -4.26
N ASN A 336 -15.57 11.52 -3.71
CA ASN A 336 -16.74 11.98 -2.94
C ASN A 336 -18.01 12.02 -3.81
N LEU A 337 -17.93 12.55 -5.03
CA LEU A 337 -19.05 12.62 -5.97
C LEU A 337 -19.51 11.23 -6.42
N ALA A 338 -18.59 10.31 -6.70
CA ALA A 338 -18.91 8.91 -7.00
C ALA A 338 -19.62 8.22 -5.83
N ALA A 339 -19.28 8.60 -4.59
CA ALA A 339 -19.95 8.10 -3.40
C ALA A 339 -21.36 8.68 -3.21
N GLY A 340 -21.70 9.79 -3.87
CA GLY A 340 -22.99 10.49 -3.77
C GLY A 340 -22.90 11.91 -3.18
N GLY A 341 -21.70 12.44 -2.97
CA GLY A 341 -21.47 13.79 -2.47
C GLY A 341 -21.61 13.93 -0.95
N GLY A 342 -21.55 15.18 -0.48
CA GLY A 342 -21.75 15.57 0.93
C GLY A 342 -20.57 15.28 1.84
N GLU A 343 -20.74 15.50 3.14
CA GLU A 343 -19.76 15.11 4.16
C GLU A 343 -19.79 13.60 4.39
N ARG A 344 -18.62 12.95 4.41
CA ARG A 344 -18.50 11.51 4.64
C ARG A 344 -17.35 11.19 5.57
N GLN A 345 -17.65 10.65 6.75
CA GLN A 345 -16.62 10.21 7.70
C GLN A 345 -16.07 8.81 7.39
N ALA A 346 -16.83 8.01 6.63
CA ALA A 346 -16.41 6.71 6.14
C ALA A 346 -17.13 6.36 4.84
N VAL A 347 -16.48 5.53 4.03
CA VAL A 347 -17.06 4.91 2.85
C VAL A 347 -16.69 3.43 2.80
N ARG A 348 -17.60 2.63 2.30
CA ARG A 348 -17.38 1.24 1.90
C ARG A 348 -17.32 1.20 0.38
N PHE A 349 -16.13 0.96 -0.18
CA PHE A 349 -15.97 0.88 -1.63
C PHE A 349 -15.85 -0.56 -2.11
N GLY A 350 -16.39 -0.84 -3.30
CA GLY A 350 -16.21 -2.10 -4.00
C GLY A 350 -14.91 -2.13 -4.81
N HIS A 351 -14.10 -3.15 -4.62
CA HIS A 351 -12.86 -3.46 -5.34
C HIS A 351 -12.92 -4.89 -5.94
N PRO A 352 -12.00 -5.35 -6.80
CA PRO A 352 -12.22 -6.60 -7.54
C PRO A 352 -12.42 -7.86 -6.68
N SER A 353 -11.91 -7.90 -5.44
CA SER A 353 -12.17 -9.03 -4.49
C SER A 353 -13.35 -8.86 -3.54
N GLY A 354 -14.11 -7.76 -3.57
CA GLY A 354 -15.19 -7.51 -2.61
C GLY A 354 -15.22 -6.04 -2.15
N THR A 355 -15.36 -5.79 -0.86
CA THR A 355 -15.54 -4.45 -0.29
C THR A 355 -14.49 -4.13 0.77
N LEU A 356 -14.19 -2.84 0.93
CA LEU A 356 -13.39 -2.34 2.04
C LEU A 356 -14.03 -1.09 2.62
N ARG A 357 -14.21 -1.07 3.95
CA ARG A 357 -14.62 0.13 4.69
C ARG A 357 -13.37 0.91 5.12
N VAL A 358 -13.34 2.20 4.82
CA VAL A 358 -12.29 3.13 5.24
C VAL A 358 -12.93 4.41 5.79
N GLY A 359 -12.37 4.94 6.86
CA GLY A 359 -12.76 6.22 7.46
C GLY A 359 -11.68 7.27 7.29
N ALA A 360 -12.08 8.54 7.24
CA ALA A 360 -11.16 9.67 7.33
C ALA A 360 -11.84 10.87 8.00
N GLU A 361 -11.07 11.60 8.80
CA GLU A 361 -11.48 12.86 9.41
C GLU A 361 -10.79 14.02 8.69
N ALA A 362 -11.53 14.67 7.79
CA ALA A 362 -11.12 15.88 7.08
C ALA A 362 -11.80 17.11 7.69
N LYS A 363 -11.02 18.18 7.90
CA LYS A 363 -11.51 19.48 8.37
C LYS A 363 -10.91 20.59 7.52
N GLN A 364 -11.66 21.65 7.29
CA GLN A 364 -11.13 22.83 6.64
C GLN A 364 -10.52 23.75 7.71
N ILE A 365 -9.21 23.98 7.64
CA ILE A 365 -8.46 24.87 8.53
C ILE A 365 -7.91 26.00 7.67
N LYS A 366 -8.31 27.25 7.96
CA LYS A 366 -7.91 28.45 7.20
C LYS A 366 -8.17 28.36 5.69
N GLY A 367 -9.23 27.66 5.28
CA GLY A 367 -9.60 27.48 3.87
C GLY A 367 -8.94 26.26 3.20
N GLU A 368 -8.00 25.59 3.85
CA GLU A 368 -7.33 24.39 3.33
C GLU A 368 -7.87 23.12 3.99
N TRP A 369 -7.98 22.04 3.22
CA TRP A 369 -8.39 20.74 3.75
C TRP A 369 -7.22 20.07 4.46
N THR A 370 -7.39 19.84 5.76
CA THR A 370 -6.46 19.09 6.61
C THR A 370 -7.12 17.79 7.02
N VAL A 371 -6.38 16.68 6.89
CA VAL A 371 -6.86 15.35 7.27
C VAL A 371 -6.06 14.92 8.47
N THR A 372 -6.73 14.75 9.59
CA THR A 372 -6.07 14.44 10.87
C THR A 372 -5.78 12.94 11.01
N LYS A 373 -6.67 12.12 10.45
CA LYS A 373 -6.63 10.67 10.62
C LYS A 373 -7.38 9.95 9.52
N ALA A 374 -6.82 8.84 9.04
CA ALA A 374 -7.52 7.83 8.26
C ALA A 374 -7.49 6.48 8.98
N ILE A 375 -8.62 5.76 8.97
CA ILE A 375 -8.83 4.55 9.77
C ILE A 375 -9.24 3.40 8.86
N MET A 376 -8.64 2.23 9.04
CA MET A 376 -9.12 1.00 8.41
C MET A 376 -8.81 -0.22 9.27
N SER A 377 -9.61 -1.26 9.09
CA SER A 377 -9.38 -2.57 9.70
C SER A 377 -8.70 -3.51 8.72
N ARG A 378 -7.72 -4.26 9.20
CA ARG A 378 -6.98 -5.30 8.47
C ARG A 378 -6.76 -6.50 9.39
N SER A 379 -6.02 -7.48 8.91
CA SER A 379 -5.52 -8.60 9.73
C SER A 379 -4.12 -8.98 9.28
N ALA A 380 -3.33 -9.57 10.17
CA ALA A 380 -2.00 -10.09 9.86
C ALA A 380 -1.80 -11.48 10.47
N ARG A 381 -0.90 -12.26 9.89
CA ARG A 381 -0.41 -13.51 10.49
C ARG A 381 0.96 -13.91 9.94
N ILE A 382 1.75 -14.58 10.76
CA ILE A 382 2.93 -15.32 10.34
C ILE A 382 2.50 -16.50 9.45
N LEU A 383 3.21 -16.67 8.33
CA LEU A 383 3.08 -17.81 7.44
C LEU A 383 4.24 -18.79 7.62
N MET A 384 5.44 -18.25 7.84
CA MET A 384 6.66 -19.00 8.09
C MET A 384 7.66 -18.12 8.86
N GLU A 385 8.40 -18.68 9.81
CA GLU A 385 9.49 -18.01 10.52
C GLU A 385 10.75 -18.89 10.50
N GLY A 386 11.93 -18.27 10.60
CA GLY A 386 13.21 -18.95 10.58
C GLY A 386 14.26 -18.16 9.82
N TRP A 387 14.86 -18.77 8.80
CA TRP A 387 15.91 -18.14 7.99
C TRP A 387 15.62 -18.25 6.50
N VAL A 388 15.72 -17.13 5.77
CA VAL A 388 15.90 -17.17 4.32
C VAL A 388 17.35 -17.50 3.99
N ARG A 389 17.59 -17.98 2.77
CA ARG A 389 18.95 -18.25 2.29
C ARG A 389 19.20 -17.64 0.93
N ILE A 390 20.41 -17.12 0.74
CA ILE A 390 20.90 -16.57 -0.52
C ILE A 390 22.38 -16.96 -0.71
N PRO A 391 22.91 -17.02 -1.95
CA PRO A 391 24.34 -17.21 -2.19
C PRO A 391 25.21 -16.17 -1.45
N GLY A 392 26.33 -16.60 -0.87
CA GLY A 392 27.20 -15.73 -0.04
C GLY A 392 27.93 -14.62 -0.81
N ASP A 393 27.90 -14.66 -2.13
CA ASP A 393 28.49 -13.69 -3.07
C ASP A 393 27.45 -12.77 -3.74
N THR A 394 26.26 -12.66 -3.14
CA THR A 394 25.14 -11.87 -3.69
C THR A 394 25.37 -10.34 -3.69
N PHE A 395 26.11 -9.80 -2.72
CA PHE A 395 26.11 -8.36 -2.40
C PHE A 395 27.51 -7.76 -2.20
#